data_AF-A0A0C9WT67-F1
#
_entry.id   AF-A0A0C9WT67-F1
#
_cell.length_a   1.000
_cell.length_b   1.000
_cell.length_c   1.000
_cell.angle_alpha   90.00
_cell.angle_beta   90.00
_cell.angle_gamma   90.00
#
_symmetry.space_group_name_H-M   'P 1'
#
loop_
_entity.id
_entity.type
_entity.pdbx_description
1 polymer ?
#
loop_
_entity_poly.entity_id
_entity_poly.type
_entity_poly.pdbx_seq_one_letter_code
_entity_poly.pdbx_strand_id
1 'polypeptide(L)'
;MSPSPPALFQNAHDTNISGNPQFNTAGRDVIVNVHESRSSARAALPDLLRPVSDATHTRAGHVPRCDPGTRLEVIAKIRRRLDRHDNDKRAVVCWLNGPAGYGKSALAQTIAECYAAERRLLGSFFFLRGAGERSHISRLIPTLAHQISLAVPAAKPLIESALEDEPALLGSTVSLAHRLQRLIIEPILLNTPRVSHSSEGVSSLVKRQIVVIDALDECDDKAEMADFIDVLLSASSGGTHLPFHILLTSRVEEHIRKKFDSSEAQFLHCLDLQNFDACPDIKVYFQRGFGCIYDQNWRIMQSIPEPWPSAGDLTALLDNAGSSFAFATTLVQYIGEDRMPHKALQKLLASGVNGLDSLYEQVLSSASWTEDFCRILGTIMVLKINKSISFLSSLLSLHHEEVICELLEVQSIIKIPGDDNQPIMLYHTFLRDFLTIKSRSKQYFIDPPLQHLHLAIHCLKNLAEYPSKDFFEGDVTKYTCFNWPHHLLLGFQGQGLNVDETIMTSLVTLLKNLLTFQGKTWYNTMQTFESFEKTRILSHLKAGKDLFQTLQVSIATKNLTKQLKEVIDFYEVRVYNQDISTNLSRYSNRQ
;
A
#
# COMPACT_ATOMS: atom_id res chain seq x y z
N MET A 1 -11.98 77.10 -1.85
CA MET A 1 -11.65 76.09 -2.87
C MET A 1 -11.02 74.92 -2.16
N SER A 2 -11.75 73.83 -2.01
CA SER A 2 -11.24 72.58 -1.43
C SER A 2 -10.94 71.61 -2.59
N PRO A 3 -9.79 70.92 -2.61
CA PRO A 3 -9.44 70.06 -3.72
C PRO A 3 -10.30 68.79 -3.70
N SER A 4 -10.84 68.43 -4.87
CA SER A 4 -11.55 67.17 -5.10
C SER A 4 -10.59 65.98 -4.87
N PRO A 5 -11.05 64.83 -4.32
CA PRO A 5 -10.20 63.67 -4.14
C PRO A 5 -9.77 63.09 -5.49
N PRO A 6 -8.57 62.50 -5.60
CA PRO A 6 -8.12 61.83 -6.82
C PRO A 6 -8.97 60.57 -7.07
N ALA A 7 -9.85 60.61 -8.07
CA ALA A 7 -10.56 59.43 -8.56
C ALA A 7 -9.69 58.73 -9.59
N LEU A 8 -9.00 57.66 -9.17
CA LEU A 8 -7.92 57.05 -9.96
C LEU A 8 -8.37 56.36 -11.27
N PHE A 9 -9.67 56.21 -11.54
CA PHE A 9 -10.19 55.54 -12.73
C PHE A 9 -11.58 56.04 -13.20
N GLN A 10 -11.84 57.36 -13.15
CA GLN A 10 -13.11 57.88 -13.68
C GLN A 10 -13.23 57.64 -15.19
N ASN A 11 -14.31 56.97 -15.61
CA ASN A 11 -14.66 56.62 -17.00
C ASN A 11 -13.78 55.55 -17.69
N ALA A 12 -13.00 54.77 -16.94
CA ALA A 12 -12.29 53.62 -17.50
C ALA A 12 -13.26 52.47 -17.84
N HIS A 13 -13.09 51.89 -19.02
CA HIS A 13 -13.72 50.63 -19.45
C HIS A 13 -12.63 49.71 -20.04
N ASP A 14 -12.82 48.39 -19.95
CA ASP A 14 -11.89 47.34 -20.42
C ASP A 14 -10.47 47.35 -19.80
N THR A 15 -10.35 47.63 -18.49
CA THR A 15 -9.04 47.65 -17.81
C THR A 15 -8.72 46.31 -17.15
N ASN A 16 -7.55 45.73 -17.43
CA ASN A 16 -7.05 44.51 -16.79
C ASN A 16 -5.89 44.84 -15.84
N ILE A 17 -6.04 44.52 -14.55
CA ILE A 17 -5.01 44.73 -13.53
C ILE A 17 -4.58 43.36 -12.98
N SER A 18 -3.34 42.96 -13.24
CA SER A 18 -2.75 41.69 -12.79
C SER A 18 -1.57 41.93 -11.85
N GLY A 19 -1.26 40.94 -10.98
CA GLY A 19 -0.09 40.98 -10.09
C GLY A 19 -0.32 41.48 -8.66
N ASN A 20 -1.33 40.95 -7.95
CA ASN A 20 -1.64 41.25 -6.54
C ASN A 20 -1.66 42.75 -6.16
N PRO A 21 -2.50 43.57 -6.81
CA PRO A 21 -2.60 44.99 -6.46
C PRO A 21 -3.23 45.18 -5.07
N GLN A 22 -2.68 46.09 -4.27
CA GLN A 22 -3.28 46.55 -3.01
C GLN A 22 -3.87 47.96 -3.20
N PHE A 23 -5.17 48.11 -2.95
CA PHE A 23 -5.87 49.39 -3.02
C PHE A 23 -6.24 49.84 -1.60
N ASN A 24 -5.71 50.98 -1.16
CA ASN A 24 -6.06 51.60 0.11
C ASN A 24 -6.97 52.82 -0.13
N THR A 25 -8.24 52.71 0.22
CA THR A 25 -9.22 53.80 0.12
C THR A 25 -9.72 54.19 1.51
N ALA A 26 -9.63 55.47 1.85
CA ALA A 26 -10.19 56.04 3.08
C ALA A 26 -11.49 56.81 2.77
N GLY A 27 -12.64 56.28 3.20
CA GLY A 27 -13.94 56.95 3.07
C GLY A 27 -15.10 56.00 2.76
N ARG A 28 -16.24 56.23 3.43
CA ARG A 28 -17.40 55.33 3.55
C ARG A 28 -18.10 54.98 2.22
N ASP A 29 -18.69 53.78 2.25
CA ASP A 29 -19.75 53.20 1.40
C ASP A 29 -19.49 53.11 -0.10
N VAL A 30 -18.88 51.99 -0.51
CA VAL A 30 -18.95 51.47 -1.88
C VAL A 30 -19.45 50.03 -1.81
N ILE A 31 -20.64 49.77 -2.37
CA ILE A 31 -21.13 48.41 -2.61
C ILE A 31 -20.42 47.88 -3.85
N VAL A 32 -19.46 46.98 -3.64
CA VAL A 32 -18.80 46.26 -4.74
C VAL A 32 -19.64 45.03 -5.08
N ASN A 33 -20.42 45.10 -6.16
CA ASN A 33 -20.95 43.90 -6.79
C ASN A 33 -19.81 43.21 -7.53
N VAL A 34 -19.07 42.36 -6.81
CA VAL A 34 -18.10 41.45 -7.42
C VAL A 34 -18.90 40.40 -8.18
N HIS A 35 -19.11 40.62 -9.48
CA HIS A 35 -19.26 39.50 -10.38
C HIS A 35 -17.89 38.80 -10.42
N GLU A 36 -17.69 37.85 -9.51
CA GLU A 36 -16.65 36.84 -9.66
C GLU A 36 -16.98 36.12 -10.97
N SER A 37 -16.36 36.56 -12.06
CA SER A 37 -16.00 35.65 -13.12
C SER A 37 -15.02 34.68 -12.49
N ARG A 38 -15.55 33.63 -11.85
CA ARG A 38 -14.80 32.42 -11.58
C ARG A 38 -14.39 31.88 -12.94
N SER A 39 -13.28 32.36 -13.48
CA SER A 39 -12.44 31.51 -14.29
C SER A 39 -12.11 30.32 -13.39
N SER A 40 -12.90 29.26 -13.51
CA SER A 40 -12.60 27.95 -12.97
C SER A 40 -11.12 27.70 -13.26
N ALA A 41 -10.27 27.80 -12.25
CA ALA A 41 -8.90 27.35 -12.38
C ALA A 41 -9.04 25.84 -12.61
N ARG A 42 -8.93 25.41 -13.87
CA ARG A 42 -8.94 24.00 -14.24
C ARG A 42 -7.94 23.31 -13.32
N ALA A 43 -8.41 22.36 -12.52
CA ALA A 43 -7.54 21.56 -11.67
C ALA A 43 -6.45 20.94 -12.55
N ALA A 44 -5.20 21.01 -12.13
CA ALA A 44 -4.12 20.49 -12.94
C ALA A 44 -4.27 18.97 -13.05
N LEU A 45 -3.80 18.37 -14.15
CA LEU A 45 -3.92 16.93 -14.37
C LEU A 45 -3.44 16.04 -13.18
N PRO A 46 -2.35 16.38 -12.46
CA PRO A 46 -1.95 15.64 -11.26
C PRO A 46 -3.00 15.70 -10.13
N ASP A 47 -3.68 16.83 -9.96
CA ASP A 47 -4.70 17.01 -8.92
C ASP A 47 -5.96 16.18 -9.23
N LEU A 48 -6.28 16.03 -10.52
CA LEU A 48 -7.39 15.21 -11.00
C LEU A 48 -7.08 13.71 -10.85
N LEU A 49 -5.92 13.27 -11.34
CA LEU A 49 -5.56 11.86 -11.36
C LEU A 49 -5.10 11.33 -9.99
N ARG A 50 -4.60 12.21 -9.11
CA ARG A 50 -4.06 11.87 -7.78
C ARG A 50 -3.11 10.66 -7.84
N PRO A 51 -1.99 10.77 -8.58
CA PRO A 51 -1.05 9.67 -8.77
C PRO A 51 -0.38 9.28 -7.45
N VAL A 52 -0.15 7.98 -7.25
CA VAL A 52 0.52 7.44 -6.06
C VAL A 52 2.03 7.51 -6.27
N SER A 53 2.68 8.54 -5.74
CA SER A 53 4.10 8.84 -6.00
C SER A 53 5.06 7.73 -5.52
N ASP A 54 4.74 7.09 -4.40
CA ASP A 54 5.53 5.99 -3.82
C ASP A 54 5.25 4.62 -4.47
N ALA A 55 4.36 4.55 -5.46
CA ALA A 55 4.11 3.34 -6.26
C ALA A 55 4.94 3.27 -7.55
N THR A 56 5.76 4.29 -7.86
CA THR A 56 6.51 4.37 -9.12
C THR A 56 7.93 3.76 -8.99
N HIS A 57 8.62 3.53 -10.12
CA HIS A 57 10.03 3.13 -10.12
C HIS A 57 10.95 4.19 -9.52
N THR A 58 10.53 5.47 -9.51
CA THR A 58 11.27 6.60 -8.92
C THR A 58 10.90 6.88 -7.46
N ARG A 59 10.17 5.96 -6.80
CA ARG A 59 9.77 6.12 -5.40
C ARG A 59 10.96 6.33 -4.46
N ALA A 60 10.74 7.12 -3.41
CA ALA A 60 11.75 7.45 -2.42
C ALA A 60 12.12 6.24 -1.53
N GLY A 61 13.33 6.28 -0.96
CA GLY A 61 13.83 5.27 -0.04
C GLY A 61 14.53 4.09 -0.71
N HIS A 62 14.85 3.07 0.08
CA HIS A 62 15.48 1.86 -0.42
C HIS A 62 14.50 1.05 -1.27
N VAL A 63 14.80 0.91 -2.57
CA VAL A 63 14.04 0.08 -3.50
C VAL A 63 14.83 -1.18 -3.83
N PRO A 64 14.19 -2.36 -3.86
CA PRO A 64 14.88 -3.61 -4.20
C PRO A 64 15.33 -3.53 -5.66
N ARG A 65 16.62 -3.72 -5.92
CA ARG A 65 17.22 -3.82 -7.26
C ARG A 65 17.98 -5.14 -7.37
N CYS A 66 18.15 -5.63 -8.58
CA CYS A 66 19.07 -6.75 -8.78
C CYS A 66 20.49 -6.26 -8.49
N ASP A 67 21.22 -7.00 -7.66
CA ASP A 67 22.62 -6.70 -7.40
C ASP A 67 23.43 -6.76 -8.70
N PRO A 68 24.38 -5.84 -8.92
CA PRO A 68 25.22 -5.85 -10.11
C PRO A 68 25.85 -7.22 -10.37
N GLY A 69 25.63 -7.77 -11.55
CA GLY A 69 26.13 -9.09 -11.95
C GLY A 69 25.20 -10.26 -11.64
N THR A 70 24.06 -10.04 -11.00
CA THR A 70 23.06 -11.08 -10.69
C THR A 70 21.87 -11.06 -11.65
N ARG A 71 21.17 -12.18 -11.77
CA ARG A 71 19.91 -12.35 -12.52
C ARG A 71 20.00 -11.98 -14.00
N LEU A 72 21.22 -11.95 -14.56
CA LEU A 72 21.49 -11.52 -15.93
C LEU A 72 20.75 -12.37 -16.96
N GLU A 73 20.65 -13.69 -16.73
CA GLU A 73 19.91 -14.59 -17.62
C GLU A 73 18.42 -14.24 -17.68
N VAL A 74 17.79 -14.04 -16.51
CA VAL A 74 16.37 -13.69 -16.41
C VAL A 74 16.10 -12.36 -17.08
N ILE A 75 16.93 -11.34 -16.79
CA ILE A 75 16.86 -10.02 -17.42
C ILE A 75 16.95 -10.14 -18.94
N ALA A 76 17.94 -10.89 -19.44
CA ALA A 76 18.11 -11.10 -20.88
C ALA A 76 16.90 -11.78 -21.53
N LYS A 77 16.27 -12.74 -20.85
CA LYS A 77 15.08 -13.45 -21.36
C LYS A 77 13.84 -12.57 -21.39
N ILE A 78 13.62 -11.76 -20.35
CA ILE A 78 12.56 -10.73 -20.33
C ILE A 78 12.77 -9.76 -21.48
N ARG A 79 13.97 -9.19 -21.60
CA ARG A 79 14.30 -8.23 -22.64
C ARG A 79 14.15 -8.81 -24.04
N ARG A 80 14.62 -10.03 -24.29
CA ARG A 80 14.45 -10.72 -25.59
C ARG A 80 12.98 -10.80 -26.02
N ARG A 81 12.07 -10.90 -25.05
CA ARG A 81 10.63 -10.98 -25.31
C ARG A 81 10.01 -9.60 -25.54
N LEU A 82 10.38 -8.62 -24.72
CA LEU A 82 9.84 -7.25 -24.79
C LEU A 82 10.45 -6.42 -25.93
N ASP A 83 11.67 -6.74 -26.36
CA ASP A 83 12.38 -6.08 -27.47
C ASP A 83 12.16 -6.80 -28.81
N ARG A 84 11.29 -7.82 -28.87
CA ARG A 84 11.09 -8.62 -30.08
C ARG A 84 10.52 -7.75 -31.22
N HIS A 85 11.26 -7.67 -32.32
CA HIS A 85 10.91 -6.95 -33.54
C HIS A 85 10.40 -7.90 -34.63
N ASP A 86 9.45 -8.76 -34.30
CA ASP A 86 8.81 -9.60 -35.33
C ASP A 86 7.67 -8.85 -36.01
N ASN A 87 7.32 -9.26 -37.23
CA ASN A 87 6.19 -8.73 -38.02
C ASN A 87 4.83 -8.85 -37.29
N ASP A 88 4.77 -9.57 -36.17
CA ASP A 88 3.59 -9.67 -35.32
C ASP A 88 3.41 -8.38 -34.50
N LYS A 89 2.46 -7.53 -34.92
CA LYS A 89 2.15 -6.25 -34.27
C LYS A 89 1.50 -6.39 -32.88
N ARG A 90 1.16 -7.59 -32.43
CA ARG A 90 0.47 -7.81 -31.15
C ARG A 90 1.32 -7.40 -29.96
N ALA A 91 0.69 -6.80 -28.95
CA ALA A 91 1.32 -6.59 -27.65
C ALA A 91 1.71 -7.93 -27.01
N VAL A 92 2.66 -7.86 -26.09
CA VAL A 92 3.17 -9.01 -25.34
C VAL A 92 2.93 -8.69 -23.89
N VAL A 93 2.30 -9.63 -23.19
CA VAL A 93 2.16 -9.60 -21.74
C VAL A 93 3.15 -10.63 -21.19
N CYS A 94 4.23 -10.16 -20.58
CA CYS A 94 5.21 -11.01 -19.93
C CYS A 94 4.85 -11.13 -18.46
N TRP A 95 4.45 -12.31 -18.01
CA TRP A 95 4.15 -12.59 -16.61
C TRP A 95 5.33 -13.31 -15.95
N LEU A 96 6.05 -12.61 -15.10
CA LEU A 96 7.13 -13.15 -14.27
C LEU A 96 6.55 -13.62 -12.93
N ASN A 97 6.50 -14.93 -12.72
CA ASN A 97 6.01 -15.50 -11.48
C ASN A 97 7.10 -16.24 -10.71
N GLY A 98 6.77 -16.59 -9.47
CA GLY A 98 7.62 -17.40 -8.61
C GLY A 98 7.31 -17.18 -7.13
N PRO A 99 7.92 -17.97 -6.23
CA PRO A 99 7.75 -17.82 -4.80
C PRO A 99 8.17 -16.43 -4.32
N ALA A 100 7.66 -16.00 -3.16
CA ALA A 100 8.17 -14.78 -2.56
C ALA A 100 9.63 -14.96 -2.11
N GLY A 101 10.36 -13.84 -2.05
CA GLY A 101 11.79 -13.85 -1.78
C GLY A 101 12.70 -14.20 -2.96
N TYR A 102 12.15 -14.57 -4.13
CA TYR A 102 12.95 -14.90 -5.32
C TYR A 102 13.39 -13.64 -6.11
N GLY A 103 13.08 -12.43 -5.63
CA GLY A 103 13.56 -11.18 -6.26
C GLY A 103 12.72 -10.67 -7.44
N LYS A 104 11.44 -11.02 -7.54
CA LYS A 104 10.51 -10.49 -8.57
C LYS A 104 10.48 -8.96 -8.61
N SER A 105 10.30 -8.32 -7.46
CA SER A 105 10.28 -6.85 -7.35
C SER A 105 11.62 -6.21 -7.69
N ALA A 106 12.73 -6.88 -7.36
CA ALA A 106 14.07 -6.43 -7.75
C ALA A 106 14.27 -6.48 -9.28
N LEU A 107 13.78 -7.54 -9.92
CA LEU A 107 13.76 -7.68 -11.38
C LEU A 107 12.86 -6.62 -12.03
N ALA A 108 11.63 -6.43 -11.53
CA ALA A 108 10.72 -5.41 -12.04
C ALA A 108 11.31 -4.01 -11.94
N GLN A 109 11.92 -3.66 -10.80
CA GLN A 109 12.60 -2.39 -10.60
C GLN A 109 13.75 -2.21 -11.60
N THR A 110 14.63 -3.21 -11.72
CA THR A 110 15.78 -3.16 -12.62
C THR A 110 15.34 -3.01 -14.08
N ILE A 111 14.30 -3.74 -14.49
CA ILE A 111 13.74 -3.65 -15.86
C ILE A 111 13.09 -2.29 -16.10
N ALA A 112 12.33 -1.76 -15.14
CA ALA A 112 11.73 -0.44 -15.25
C ALA A 112 12.79 0.66 -15.41
N GLU A 113 13.83 0.64 -14.57
CA GLU A 113 14.96 1.59 -14.65
C GLU A 113 15.72 1.48 -15.97
N CYS A 114 15.98 0.25 -16.46
CA CYS A 114 16.58 0.03 -17.78
C CYS A 114 15.75 0.69 -18.90
N TYR A 115 14.44 0.41 -18.96
CA TYR A 115 13.58 0.96 -20.00
C TYR A 115 13.31 2.46 -19.84
N ALA A 116 13.37 3.00 -18.62
CA ALA A 116 13.31 4.43 -18.37
C ALA A 116 14.55 5.14 -18.94
N ALA A 117 15.75 4.59 -18.70
CA ALA A 117 17.00 5.11 -19.28
C ALA A 117 17.00 5.07 -20.81
N GLU A 118 16.33 4.08 -21.41
CA GLU A 118 16.13 3.98 -22.87
C GLU A 118 15.01 4.88 -23.42
N ARG A 119 14.30 5.64 -22.56
CA ARG A 119 13.09 6.42 -22.91
C ARG A 119 11.97 5.59 -23.55
N ARG A 120 11.82 4.35 -23.07
CA ARG A 120 10.83 3.38 -23.54
C ARG A 120 9.81 2.98 -22.47
N LEU A 121 10.04 3.35 -21.21
CA LEU A 121 9.08 3.15 -20.14
C LEU A 121 7.96 4.20 -20.22
N LEU A 122 6.71 3.75 -20.33
CA LEU A 122 5.52 4.59 -20.26
C LEU A 122 5.08 4.87 -18.83
N GLY A 123 5.26 3.89 -17.97
CA GLY A 123 4.82 3.97 -16.59
C GLY A 123 5.14 2.68 -15.85
N SER A 124 5.14 2.82 -14.54
CA SER A 124 5.38 1.72 -13.61
C SER A 124 4.45 1.81 -12.41
N PHE A 125 4.03 0.66 -11.89
CA PHE A 125 3.28 0.60 -10.64
C PHE A 125 3.73 -0.60 -9.83
N PHE A 126 4.12 -0.38 -8.58
CA PHE A 126 4.58 -1.43 -7.67
C PHE A 126 3.55 -1.58 -6.56
N PHE A 127 2.73 -2.62 -6.58
CA PHE A 127 1.82 -2.89 -5.48
C PHE A 127 2.60 -3.18 -4.19
N LEU A 128 1.99 -2.84 -3.06
CA LEU A 128 2.54 -3.15 -1.74
C LEU A 128 1.40 -3.34 -0.75
N ARG A 129 1.25 -4.55 -0.23
CA ARG A 129 0.11 -4.91 0.63
C ARG A 129 0.11 -4.04 1.89
N GLY A 130 -1.02 -3.42 2.20
CA GLY A 130 -1.14 -2.56 3.38
C GLY A 130 -0.41 -1.21 3.27
N ALA A 131 0.01 -0.77 2.10
CA ALA A 131 0.60 0.56 1.89
C ALA A 131 -0.44 1.62 1.49
N GLY A 132 -1.66 1.55 2.04
CA GLY A 132 -2.73 2.51 1.77
C GLY A 132 -3.14 2.53 0.29
N GLU A 133 -3.13 3.70 -0.34
CA GLU A 133 -3.54 3.86 -1.74
C GLU A 133 -2.75 2.98 -2.74
N ARG A 134 -1.52 2.58 -2.36
CA ARG A 134 -0.65 1.72 -3.16
C ARG A 134 -1.06 0.23 -3.18
N SER A 135 -1.92 -0.21 -2.27
CA SER A 135 -2.46 -1.58 -2.26
C SER A 135 -3.78 -1.73 -3.03
N HIS A 136 -4.29 -0.65 -3.63
CA HIS A 136 -5.62 -0.63 -4.25
C HIS A 136 -5.57 -0.47 -5.77
N ILE A 137 -6.37 -1.27 -6.48
CA ILE A 137 -6.40 -1.27 -7.96
C ILE A 137 -6.95 0.05 -8.53
N SER A 138 -7.80 0.74 -7.76
CA SER A 138 -8.41 2.01 -8.14
C SER A 138 -7.38 3.10 -8.46
N ARG A 139 -6.16 2.98 -7.91
CA ARG A 139 -5.06 3.93 -8.10
C ARG A 139 -4.09 3.56 -9.22
N LEU A 140 -4.18 2.35 -9.76
CA LEU A 140 -3.28 1.88 -10.84
C LEU A 140 -3.42 2.73 -12.11
N ILE A 141 -4.63 2.78 -12.69
CA ILE A 141 -4.86 3.46 -13.96
C ILE A 141 -4.60 4.97 -13.88
N PRO A 142 -5.09 5.71 -12.88
CA PRO A 142 -4.78 7.15 -12.77
C PRO A 142 -3.28 7.44 -12.63
N THR A 143 -2.56 6.60 -11.86
CA THR A 143 -1.10 6.74 -11.69
C THR A 143 -0.34 6.45 -12.97
N LEU A 144 -0.76 5.45 -13.74
CA LEU A 144 -0.19 5.15 -15.06
C LEU A 144 -0.52 6.24 -16.09
N ALA A 145 -1.77 6.73 -16.13
CA ALA A 145 -2.19 7.80 -17.03
C ALA A 145 -1.38 9.08 -16.79
N HIS A 146 -1.10 9.41 -15.52
CA HIS A 146 -0.23 10.53 -15.20
C HIS A 146 1.20 10.30 -15.71
N GLN A 147 1.80 9.14 -15.46
CA GLN A 147 3.14 8.81 -15.98
C GLN A 147 3.20 8.86 -17.52
N ILE A 148 2.16 8.34 -18.19
CA ILE A 148 2.04 8.38 -19.65
C ILE A 148 1.96 9.81 -20.16
N SER A 149 1.23 10.70 -19.49
CA SER A 149 1.16 12.12 -19.87
C SER A 149 2.52 12.83 -19.83
N LEU A 150 3.46 12.33 -19.01
CA LEU A 150 4.84 12.82 -18.93
C LEU A 150 5.74 12.15 -19.96
N ALA A 151 5.61 10.83 -20.14
CA ALA A 151 6.41 10.05 -21.09
C ALA A 151 6.05 10.33 -22.55
N VAL A 152 4.77 10.64 -22.82
CA VAL A 152 4.22 11.00 -24.13
C VAL A 152 3.46 12.33 -23.98
N PRO A 153 4.14 13.48 -24.10
CA PRO A 153 3.51 14.79 -23.90
C PRO A 153 2.25 15.03 -24.74
N ALA A 154 2.17 14.42 -25.93
CA ALA A 154 1.00 14.52 -26.81
C ALA A 154 -0.23 13.73 -26.30
N ALA A 155 -0.05 12.80 -25.36
CA ALA A 155 -1.16 12.09 -24.69
C ALA A 155 -1.84 12.97 -23.63
N LYS A 156 -1.12 13.94 -23.05
CA LYS A 156 -1.64 14.83 -22.01
C LYS A 156 -2.96 15.53 -22.37
N PRO A 157 -3.08 16.25 -23.51
CA PRO A 157 -4.34 16.92 -23.86
C PRO A 157 -5.49 15.94 -24.14
N LEU A 158 -5.19 14.71 -24.58
CA LEU A 158 -6.20 13.68 -24.81
C LEU A 158 -6.76 13.12 -23.50
N ILE A 159 -5.89 12.94 -22.50
CA ILE A 159 -6.29 12.54 -21.15
C ILE A 159 -7.11 13.66 -20.49
N GLU A 160 -6.67 14.91 -20.62
CA GLU A 160 -7.41 16.07 -20.12
C GLU A 160 -8.81 16.16 -20.74
N SER A 161 -8.92 16.06 -22.07
CA SER A 161 -10.21 16.04 -22.77
C SER A 161 -11.09 14.87 -22.30
N ALA A 162 -10.53 13.67 -22.15
CA ALA A 162 -11.31 12.51 -21.69
C ALA A 162 -11.91 12.73 -20.30
N LEU A 163 -11.17 13.35 -19.38
CA LEU A 163 -11.64 13.67 -18.03
C LEU A 163 -12.64 14.81 -18.01
N GLU A 164 -12.55 15.77 -18.94
CA GLU A 164 -13.53 16.84 -19.11
C GLU A 164 -14.85 16.32 -19.68
N ASP A 165 -14.77 15.46 -20.69
CA ASP A 165 -15.94 14.86 -21.35
C ASP A 165 -16.66 13.85 -20.42
N GLU A 166 -15.89 13.10 -19.61
CA GLU A 166 -16.43 12.06 -18.73
C GLU A 166 -15.78 12.10 -17.32
N PRO A 167 -16.19 13.03 -16.44
CA PRO A 167 -15.63 13.14 -15.09
C PRO A 167 -15.78 11.88 -14.23
N ALA A 168 -16.77 11.03 -14.55
CA ALA A 168 -17.01 9.75 -13.90
C ALA A 168 -15.84 8.76 -14.05
N LEU A 169 -14.92 8.97 -15.01
CA LEU A 169 -13.71 8.15 -15.18
C LEU A 169 -12.83 8.10 -13.91
N LEU A 170 -12.91 9.11 -13.04
CA LEU A 170 -12.20 9.17 -11.75
C LEU A 170 -12.93 8.40 -10.64
N GLY A 171 -14.20 8.07 -10.82
CA GLY A 171 -15.05 7.38 -9.85
C GLY A 171 -15.08 5.86 -10.05
N SER A 172 -15.59 5.13 -9.05
CA SER A 172 -15.72 3.66 -9.07
C SER A 172 -16.88 3.12 -9.90
N THR A 173 -17.74 3.99 -10.43
CA THR A 173 -18.94 3.61 -11.21
C THR A 173 -18.61 3.18 -12.64
N VAL A 174 -17.45 3.60 -13.17
CA VAL A 174 -17.00 3.28 -14.51
C VAL A 174 -16.18 1.98 -14.49
N SER A 175 -16.43 1.11 -15.48
CA SER A 175 -15.72 -0.17 -15.60
C SER A 175 -14.22 0.05 -15.82
N LEU A 176 -13.42 -0.89 -15.30
CA LEU A 176 -11.97 -0.84 -15.42
C LEU A 176 -11.51 -0.88 -16.89
N ALA A 177 -12.23 -1.64 -17.73
CA ALA A 177 -12.01 -1.71 -19.17
C ALA A 177 -12.15 -0.34 -19.84
N HIS A 178 -13.25 0.37 -19.54
CA HIS A 178 -13.51 1.69 -20.13
C HIS A 178 -12.48 2.72 -19.66
N ARG A 179 -12.12 2.69 -18.36
CA ARG A 179 -11.09 3.58 -17.81
C ARG A 179 -9.72 3.33 -18.45
N LEU A 180 -9.32 2.07 -18.62
CA LEU A 180 -8.08 1.69 -19.30
C LEU A 180 -8.08 2.16 -20.75
N GLN A 181 -9.19 1.98 -21.44
CA GLN A 181 -9.35 2.38 -22.82
C GLN A 181 -9.19 3.89 -23.00
N ARG A 182 -9.96 4.68 -22.24
CA ARG A 182 -10.03 6.15 -22.37
C ARG A 182 -8.79 6.88 -21.84
N LEU A 183 -8.20 6.42 -20.75
CA LEU A 183 -7.08 7.14 -20.10
C LEU A 183 -5.69 6.63 -20.49
N ILE A 184 -5.57 5.42 -21.06
CA ILE A 184 -4.28 4.80 -21.38
C ILE A 184 -4.20 4.41 -22.85
N ILE A 185 -5.10 3.56 -23.35
CA ILE A 185 -4.96 2.97 -24.69
C ILE A 185 -5.17 4.01 -25.80
N GLU A 186 -6.29 4.73 -25.79
CA GLU A 186 -6.61 5.72 -26.83
C GLU A 186 -5.61 6.88 -26.88
N PRO A 187 -5.19 7.50 -25.75
CA PRO A 187 -4.19 8.55 -25.77
C PRO A 187 -2.86 8.13 -26.38
N ILE A 188 -2.46 6.86 -26.24
CA ILE A 188 -1.24 6.34 -26.85
C ILE A 188 -1.46 6.03 -28.33
N LEU A 189 -2.54 5.32 -28.68
CA LEU A 189 -2.83 4.92 -30.07
C LEU A 189 -2.94 6.12 -31.01
N LEU A 190 -3.64 7.18 -30.60
CA LEU A 190 -3.81 8.38 -31.43
C LEU A 190 -2.49 9.13 -31.69
N ASN A 191 -1.47 8.89 -30.86
CA ASN A 191 -0.14 9.48 -30.99
C ASN A 191 0.90 8.53 -31.60
N THR A 192 0.53 7.29 -31.91
CA THR A 192 1.41 6.40 -32.68
C THR A 192 1.37 6.80 -34.17
N PRO A 193 2.50 7.16 -34.80
CA PRO A 193 2.51 7.51 -36.21
C PRO A 193 2.04 6.30 -37.03
N ARG A 194 0.96 6.48 -37.79
CA ARG A 194 0.53 5.48 -38.78
C ARG A 194 1.62 5.38 -39.83
N VAL A 195 2.40 4.30 -39.80
CA VAL A 195 3.37 4.01 -40.86
C VAL A 195 2.59 3.81 -42.15
N SER A 196 2.54 4.83 -42.99
CA SER A 196 2.10 4.75 -44.38
C SER A 196 2.94 3.68 -45.07
N HIS A 197 2.27 2.75 -45.76
CA HIS A 197 2.85 1.58 -46.43
C HIS A 197 3.82 1.88 -47.60
N SER A 198 4.54 3.01 -47.63
CA SER A 198 5.23 3.49 -48.83
C SER A 198 6.72 3.81 -48.68
N SER A 199 7.41 3.36 -47.62
CA SER A 199 8.88 3.40 -47.64
C SER A 199 9.53 2.24 -46.88
N GLU A 200 10.09 1.30 -47.63
CA GLU A 200 10.83 0.10 -47.17
C GLU A 200 12.16 0.42 -46.44
N GLY A 201 12.37 1.65 -45.97
CA GLY A 201 13.63 2.09 -45.36
C GLY A 201 13.56 2.63 -43.92
N VAL A 202 12.37 2.93 -43.38
CA VAL A 202 12.24 3.65 -42.09
C VAL A 202 11.48 2.85 -41.00
N SER A 203 10.92 1.70 -41.35
CA SER A 203 10.12 0.86 -40.42
C SER A 203 10.91 0.24 -39.25
N SER A 204 12.24 0.35 -39.20
CA SER A 204 13.07 -0.34 -38.19
C SER A 204 13.31 0.42 -36.89
N LEU A 205 12.73 1.60 -36.67
CA LEU A 205 13.16 2.50 -35.58
C LEU A 205 12.14 2.81 -34.47
N VAL A 206 10.86 2.43 -34.60
CA VAL A 206 9.91 2.61 -33.49
C VAL A 206 10.06 1.47 -32.50
N LYS A 207 10.95 1.64 -31.52
CA LYS A 207 11.09 0.72 -30.40
C LYS A 207 9.81 0.72 -29.57
N ARG A 208 9.28 -0.46 -29.28
CA ARG A 208 8.04 -0.58 -28.52
C ARG A 208 8.21 -0.10 -27.09
N GLN A 209 7.17 0.57 -26.62
CA GLN A 209 7.04 1.12 -25.28
C GLN A 209 6.59 0.05 -24.29
N ILE A 210 6.97 0.22 -23.02
CA ILE A 210 6.82 -0.78 -21.96
C ILE A 210 6.08 -0.19 -20.76
N VAL A 211 5.17 -0.96 -20.17
CA VAL A 211 4.59 -0.71 -18.83
C VAL A 211 5.05 -1.83 -17.89
N VAL A 212 5.42 -1.49 -16.67
CA VAL A 212 5.82 -2.47 -15.64
C VAL A 212 4.85 -2.42 -14.47
N ILE A 213 4.25 -3.55 -14.10
CA ILE A 213 3.37 -3.67 -12.95
C ILE A 213 3.89 -4.79 -12.05
N ASP A 214 4.34 -4.44 -10.86
CA ASP A 214 4.93 -5.37 -9.90
C ASP A 214 3.93 -5.78 -8.82
N ALA A 215 4.04 -7.04 -8.40
CA ALA A 215 3.40 -7.64 -7.24
C ALA A 215 1.86 -7.62 -7.28
N LEU A 216 1.23 -8.12 -8.36
CA LEU A 216 -0.24 -8.18 -8.45
C LEU A 216 -0.91 -8.90 -7.26
N ASP A 217 -0.23 -9.88 -6.65
CA ASP A 217 -0.69 -10.58 -5.44
C ASP A 217 -0.71 -9.73 -4.17
N GLU A 218 -0.09 -8.55 -4.20
CA GLU A 218 -0.08 -7.59 -3.10
C GLU A 218 -1.20 -6.54 -3.18
N CYS A 219 -2.07 -6.63 -4.19
CA CYS A 219 -3.32 -5.88 -4.24
C CYS A 219 -4.33 -6.42 -3.23
N ASP A 220 -4.94 -5.52 -2.44
CA ASP A 220 -5.98 -5.87 -1.48
C ASP A 220 -7.32 -6.18 -2.18
N ASP A 221 -7.54 -5.63 -3.37
CA ASP A 221 -8.77 -5.73 -4.17
C ASP A 221 -8.70 -6.94 -5.12
N LYS A 222 -8.79 -8.16 -4.57
CA LYS A 222 -8.52 -9.39 -5.33
C LYS A 222 -9.47 -9.65 -6.50
N ALA A 223 -10.76 -9.30 -6.37
CA ALA A 223 -11.75 -9.52 -7.41
C ALA A 223 -11.52 -8.58 -8.60
N GLU A 224 -11.34 -7.30 -8.31
CA GLU A 224 -11.07 -6.27 -9.29
C GLU A 224 -9.70 -6.43 -9.96
N MET A 225 -8.71 -6.98 -9.24
CA MET A 225 -7.43 -7.38 -9.82
C MET A 225 -7.60 -8.54 -10.83
N ALA A 226 -8.48 -9.50 -10.55
CA ALA A 226 -8.78 -10.57 -11.50
C ALA A 226 -9.48 -10.02 -12.75
N ASP A 227 -10.42 -9.08 -12.57
CA ASP A 227 -11.07 -8.37 -13.69
C ASP A 227 -10.08 -7.55 -14.51
N PHE A 228 -9.09 -6.92 -13.86
CA PHE A 228 -8.01 -6.23 -14.55
C PHE A 228 -7.21 -7.14 -15.48
N ILE A 229 -6.86 -8.33 -15.02
CA ILE A 229 -6.15 -9.31 -15.84
C ILE A 229 -6.99 -9.70 -17.06
N ASP A 230 -8.29 -9.96 -16.88
CA ASP A 230 -9.19 -10.28 -18.00
C ASP A 230 -9.26 -9.16 -19.04
N VAL A 231 -9.34 -7.91 -18.57
CA VAL A 231 -9.34 -6.72 -19.43
C VAL A 231 -8.04 -6.60 -20.21
N LEU A 232 -6.89 -6.79 -19.56
CA LEU A 232 -5.58 -6.75 -20.23
C LEU A 232 -5.43 -7.85 -21.30
N LEU A 233 -5.86 -9.08 -20.98
CA LEU A 233 -5.79 -10.21 -21.91
C LEU A 233 -6.74 -10.02 -23.10
N SER A 234 -7.94 -9.47 -22.86
CA SER A 234 -8.92 -9.16 -23.90
C SER A 234 -8.43 -8.04 -24.83
N ALA A 235 -7.85 -6.96 -24.28
CA ALA A 235 -7.27 -5.86 -25.05
C ALA A 235 -6.04 -6.29 -25.88
N SER A 236 -5.36 -7.34 -25.45
CA SER A 236 -4.24 -7.95 -26.19
C SER A 236 -4.71 -8.87 -27.33
N SER A 237 -5.90 -9.48 -27.19
CA SER A 237 -6.47 -10.45 -28.13
C SER A 237 -7.37 -9.84 -29.22
N GLY A 238 -8.08 -8.76 -28.89
CA GLY A 238 -9.16 -8.18 -29.71
C GLY A 238 -8.72 -7.05 -30.66
N GLY A 239 -9.71 -6.40 -31.29
CA GLY A 239 -9.51 -5.34 -32.29
C GLY A 239 -8.98 -3.99 -31.76
N THR A 240 -8.96 -3.79 -30.44
CA THR A 240 -8.46 -2.57 -29.78
C THR A 240 -6.95 -2.53 -29.56
N HIS A 241 -6.22 -3.64 -29.79
CA HIS A 241 -4.76 -3.81 -29.74
C HIS A 241 -3.99 -2.87 -28.80
N LEU A 242 -3.53 -3.39 -27.65
CA LEU A 242 -2.61 -2.66 -26.77
C LEU A 242 -1.39 -2.09 -27.55
N PRO A 243 -1.10 -0.77 -27.44
CA PRO A 243 0.00 -0.15 -28.18
C PRO A 243 1.38 -0.33 -27.52
N PHE A 244 1.46 -1.03 -26.40
CA PHE A 244 2.67 -1.23 -25.59
C PHE A 244 2.77 -2.67 -25.07
N HIS A 245 3.96 -3.07 -24.65
CA HIS A 245 4.17 -4.33 -23.94
C HIS A 245 4.05 -4.13 -22.43
N ILE A 246 3.73 -5.21 -21.72
CA ILE A 246 3.57 -5.19 -20.27
C ILE A 246 4.46 -6.26 -19.63
N LEU A 247 5.21 -5.88 -18.60
CA LEU A 247 5.79 -6.81 -17.64
C LEU A 247 4.91 -6.82 -16.39
N LEU A 248 4.38 -7.98 -16.04
CA LEU A 248 3.62 -8.23 -14.82
C LEU A 248 4.45 -9.13 -13.91
N THR A 249 4.42 -8.89 -12.59
CA THR A 249 4.94 -9.86 -11.62
C THR A 249 3.88 -10.27 -10.61
N SER A 250 3.91 -11.53 -10.18
CA SER A 250 3.09 -11.98 -9.05
C SER A 250 3.58 -13.31 -8.46
N ARG A 251 3.05 -13.70 -7.30
CA ARG A 251 3.00 -15.11 -6.90
C ARG A 251 2.01 -15.88 -7.78
N VAL A 252 2.13 -17.21 -7.80
CA VAL A 252 1.16 -18.11 -8.43
C VAL A 252 -0.01 -18.35 -7.45
N GLU A 253 -0.76 -17.28 -7.10
CA GLU A 253 -2.02 -17.45 -6.38
C GLU A 253 -3.09 -17.99 -7.34
N GLU A 254 -3.94 -18.89 -6.86
CA GLU A 254 -4.90 -19.62 -7.70
C GLU A 254 -5.84 -18.69 -8.49
N HIS A 255 -6.24 -17.56 -7.90
CA HIS A 255 -7.11 -16.58 -8.56
C HIS A 255 -6.43 -15.87 -9.74
N ILE A 256 -5.10 -15.72 -9.71
CA ILE A 256 -4.29 -15.14 -10.80
C ILE A 256 -4.01 -16.21 -11.85
N ARG A 257 -3.56 -17.39 -11.40
CA ARG A 257 -3.22 -18.53 -12.26
C ARG A 257 -4.39 -18.92 -13.17
N LYS A 258 -5.60 -19.06 -12.61
CA LYS A 258 -6.79 -19.42 -13.38
C LYS A 258 -7.07 -18.49 -14.55
N LYS A 259 -6.81 -17.18 -14.39
CA LYS A 259 -7.03 -16.20 -15.47
C LYS A 259 -6.00 -16.38 -16.59
N PHE A 260 -4.73 -16.49 -16.24
CA PHE A 260 -3.66 -16.69 -17.21
C PHE A 260 -3.75 -18.06 -17.91
N ASP A 261 -4.09 -19.14 -17.20
CA ASP A 261 -4.24 -20.48 -17.78
C ASP A 261 -5.48 -20.60 -18.67
N SER A 262 -6.56 -19.88 -18.36
CA SER A 262 -7.77 -19.86 -19.21
C SER A 262 -7.56 -19.14 -20.55
N SER A 263 -6.44 -18.41 -20.68
CA SER A 263 -6.07 -17.75 -21.92
C SER A 263 -5.12 -18.65 -22.71
N GLU A 264 -5.60 -19.27 -23.79
CA GLU A 264 -4.76 -19.93 -24.81
C GLU A 264 -3.97 -18.91 -25.67
N ALA A 265 -3.60 -17.80 -25.04
CA ALA A 265 -3.17 -16.56 -25.64
C ALA A 265 -1.72 -16.65 -26.13
N GLN A 266 -1.52 -16.65 -27.44
CA GLN A 266 -0.18 -16.57 -28.07
C GLN A 266 0.65 -15.34 -27.64
N PHE A 267 0.03 -14.34 -27.00
CA PHE A 267 0.66 -13.09 -26.56
C PHE A 267 1.07 -13.09 -25.06
N LEU A 268 0.62 -14.07 -24.28
CA LEU A 268 1.02 -14.22 -22.88
C LEU A 268 2.30 -15.04 -22.80
N HIS A 269 3.35 -14.47 -22.21
CA HIS A 269 4.60 -15.16 -21.96
C HIS A 269 4.83 -15.35 -20.47
N CYS A 270 4.69 -16.58 -20.01
CA CYS A 270 4.93 -16.97 -18.63
C CYS A 270 6.42 -17.27 -18.40
N LEU A 271 7.01 -16.65 -17.37
CA LEU A 271 8.36 -16.92 -16.89
C LEU A 271 8.30 -17.25 -15.40
N ASP A 272 8.45 -18.53 -15.05
CA ASP A 272 8.57 -18.97 -13.66
C ASP A 272 10.04 -18.90 -13.21
N LEU A 273 10.30 -18.12 -12.16
CA LEU A 273 11.62 -17.97 -11.55
C LEU A 273 12.18 -19.25 -10.95
N GLN A 274 11.34 -20.25 -10.64
CA GLN A 274 11.79 -21.57 -10.17
C GLN A 274 12.55 -22.34 -11.25
N ASN A 275 12.36 -21.99 -12.53
CA ASN A 275 13.08 -22.59 -13.65
C ASN A 275 14.49 -22.01 -13.86
N PHE A 276 14.93 -21.10 -12.99
CA PHE A 276 16.25 -20.49 -13.06
C PHE A 276 17.00 -20.76 -11.76
N ASP A 277 18.22 -21.29 -11.89
CA ASP A 277 19.08 -21.50 -10.75
C ASP A 277 19.54 -20.15 -10.16
N ALA A 278 19.09 -19.86 -8.95
CA ALA A 278 19.46 -18.64 -8.23
C ALA A 278 20.78 -18.80 -7.45
N CYS A 279 21.30 -20.01 -7.27
CA CYS A 279 22.47 -20.27 -6.44
C CYS A 279 23.72 -19.50 -6.89
N PRO A 280 24.09 -19.46 -8.19
CA PRO A 280 25.24 -18.68 -8.64
C PRO A 280 25.09 -17.19 -8.35
N ASP A 281 23.89 -16.65 -8.52
CA ASP A 281 23.60 -15.24 -8.26
C ASP A 281 23.63 -14.91 -6.76
N ILE A 282 23.07 -15.77 -5.91
CA ILE A 282 23.11 -15.63 -4.45
C ILE A 282 24.54 -15.73 -3.93
N LYS A 283 25.39 -16.56 -4.55
CA LYS A 283 26.82 -16.62 -4.23
C LYS A 283 27.52 -15.30 -4.48
N VAL A 284 27.27 -14.67 -5.63
CA VAL A 284 27.80 -13.34 -5.95
C VAL A 284 27.29 -12.30 -4.95
N TYR A 285 26.00 -12.37 -4.60
CA TYR A 285 25.41 -11.52 -3.57
C TYR A 285 26.11 -11.65 -2.22
N PHE A 286 26.29 -12.88 -1.71
CA PHE A 286 26.97 -13.14 -0.45
C PHE A 286 28.41 -12.66 -0.45
N GLN A 287 29.18 -12.96 -1.50
CA GLN A 287 30.57 -12.53 -1.60
C GLN A 287 30.69 -11.01 -1.50
N ARG A 288 29.80 -10.26 -2.15
CA ARG A 288 29.78 -8.80 -2.05
C ARG A 288 29.32 -8.34 -0.67
N GLY A 289 28.20 -8.86 -0.17
CA GLY A 289 27.62 -8.46 1.11
C GLY A 289 28.56 -8.69 2.29
N PHE A 290 29.18 -9.87 2.37
CA PHE A 290 30.14 -10.18 3.42
C PHE A 290 31.49 -9.50 3.23
N GLY A 291 31.94 -9.27 1.99
CA GLY A 291 33.11 -8.43 1.74
C GLY A 291 32.92 -7.02 2.30
N CYS A 292 31.76 -6.40 2.05
CA CYS A 292 31.42 -5.11 2.64
C CYS A 292 31.41 -5.14 4.18
N ILE A 293 30.86 -6.19 4.79
CA ILE A 293 30.85 -6.34 6.26
C ILE A 293 32.28 -6.48 6.80
N TYR A 294 33.13 -7.25 6.13
CA TYR A 294 34.54 -7.41 6.50
C TYR A 294 35.26 -6.05 6.49
N ASP A 295 35.14 -5.31 5.39
CA ASP A 295 35.77 -4.01 5.18
C ASP A 295 35.31 -2.96 6.20
N GLN A 296 34.00 -2.90 6.47
CA GLN A 296 33.41 -1.96 7.42
C GLN A 296 33.82 -2.27 8.87
N ASN A 297 34.14 -3.53 9.18
CA ASN A 297 34.51 -4.00 10.51
C ASN A 297 35.99 -4.37 10.62
N TRP A 298 36.86 -3.85 9.75
CA TRP A 298 38.25 -4.31 9.59
C TRP A 298 39.03 -4.41 10.91
N ARG A 299 38.85 -3.49 11.87
CA ARG A 299 39.57 -3.51 13.16
C ARG A 299 39.26 -4.75 13.99
N ILE A 300 38.01 -5.21 13.94
CA ILE A 300 37.51 -6.40 14.64
C ILE A 300 37.82 -7.66 13.81
N MET A 301 37.84 -7.51 12.48
CA MET A 301 38.00 -8.61 11.52
C MET A 301 39.45 -8.86 11.11
N GLN A 302 40.42 -8.03 11.49
CA GLN A 302 41.83 -8.09 11.03
C GLN A 302 42.55 -9.42 11.32
N SER A 303 42.09 -10.16 12.33
CA SER A 303 42.63 -11.48 12.69
C SER A 303 41.86 -12.64 12.04
N ILE A 304 40.80 -12.34 11.29
CA ILE A 304 39.96 -13.31 10.59
C ILE A 304 40.51 -13.49 9.17
N PRO A 305 40.84 -14.72 8.74
CA PRO A 305 41.40 -14.97 7.41
C PRO A 305 40.46 -14.58 6.27
N GLU A 306 41.04 -14.04 5.19
CA GLU A 306 40.35 -13.84 3.91
C GLU A 306 40.50 -15.07 2.98
N PRO A 307 39.52 -15.34 2.10
CA PRO A 307 38.23 -14.66 2.01
C PRO A 307 37.33 -14.99 3.20
N TRP A 308 36.52 -14.02 3.62
CA TRP A 308 35.49 -14.21 4.63
C TRP A 308 34.09 -14.01 4.01
N PRO A 309 33.15 -14.95 4.23
CA PRO A 309 33.28 -16.23 4.92
C PRO A 309 34.23 -17.19 4.20
N SER A 310 34.68 -18.23 4.91
CA SER A 310 35.44 -19.30 4.27
C SER A 310 34.61 -19.98 3.17
N ALA A 311 35.26 -20.67 2.23
CA ALA A 311 34.55 -21.36 1.16
C ALA A 311 33.51 -22.38 1.68
N GLY A 312 33.83 -23.08 2.78
CA GLY A 312 32.91 -24.03 3.43
C GLY A 312 31.71 -23.33 4.07
N ASP A 313 31.96 -22.24 4.81
CA ASP A 313 30.89 -21.44 5.43
C ASP A 313 29.97 -20.84 4.37
N LEU A 314 30.54 -20.33 3.27
CA LEU A 314 29.78 -19.78 2.15
C LEU A 314 28.89 -20.84 1.51
N THR A 315 29.38 -22.07 1.33
CA THR A 315 28.56 -23.18 0.83
C THR A 315 27.41 -23.50 1.79
N ALA A 316 27.67 -23.57 3.10
CA ALA A 316 26.61 -23.80 4.08
C ALA A 316 25.54 -22.69 4.06
N LEU A 317 25.94 -21.42 3.91
CA LEU A 317 24.99 -20.30 3.76
C LEU A 317 24.18 -20.39 2.46
N LEU A 318 24.78 -20.87 1.37
CA LEU A 318 24.09 -21.09 0.10
C LEU A 318 23.05 -22.20 0.21
N ASP A 319 23.42 -23.32 0.83
CA ASP A 319 22.51 -24.44 1.07
C ASP A 319 21.31 -23.99 1.93
N ASN A 320 21.56 -23.15 2.94
CA ASN A 320 20.52 -22.59 3.79
C ASN A 320 19.60 -21.60 3.03
N ALA A 321 20.17 -20.77 2.14
CA ALA A 321 19.41 -19.80 1.36
C ALA A 321 18.59 -20.44 0.23
N GLY A 322 19.03 -21.57 -0.28
CA GLY A 322 18.44 -22.21 -1.45
C GLY A 322 18.33 -21.20 -2.60
N SER A 323 17.10 -20.96 -3.08
CA SER A 323 16.82 -20.00 -4.15
C SER A 323 16.24 -18.66 -3.66
N SER A 324 16.30 -18.37 -2.36
CA SER A 324 15.67 -17.19 -1.75
C SER A 324 16.65 -16.05 -1.52
N PHE A 325 16.60 -15.02 -2.37
CA PHE A 325 17.31 -13.75 -2.15
C PHE A 325 16.86 -13.03 -0.87
N ALA A 326 15.59 -13.18 -0.51
CA ALA A 326 15.09 -12.67 0.77
C ALA A 326 15.87 -13.26 1.94
N PHE A 327 16.05 -14.58 1.94
CA PHE A 327 16.80 -15.26 2.99
C PHE A 327 18.27 -14.84 2.97
N ALA A 328 18.89 -14.81 1.78
CA ALA A 328 20.26 -14.34 1.63
C ALA A 328 20.45 -12.91 2.18
N THR A 329 19.51 -12.02 1.89
CA THR A 329 19.53 -10.63 2.39
C THR A 329 19.45 -10.59 3.92
N THR A 330 18.52 -11.34 4.51
CA THR A 330 18.38 -11.39 5.96
C THR A 330 19.63 -11.97 6.64
N LEU A 331 20.27 -12.98 6.05
CA LEU A 331 21.52 -13.53 6.59
C LEU A 331 22.64 -12.51 6.62
N VAL A 332 22.83 -11.78 5.51
CA VAL A 332 23.84 -10.72 5.42
C VAL A 332 23.55 -9.61 6.44
N GLN A 333 22.29 -9.18 6.56
CA GLN A 333 21.87 -8.17 7.53
C GLN A 333 22.08 -8.63 8.98
N TYR A 334 21.57 -9.82 9.33
CA TYR A 334 21.69 -10.40 10.67
C TYR A 334 23.14 -10.48 11.12
N ILE A 335 24.04 -10.93 10.24
CA ILE A 335 25.47 -11.02 10.55
C ILE A 335 26.12 -9.63 10.60
N GLY A 336 25.75 -8.72 9.69
CA GLY A 336 26.33 -7.39 9.57
C GLY A 336 25.94 -6.43 10.70
N GLU A 337 24.78 -6.63 11.33
CA GLU A 337 24.29 -5.81 12.45
C GLU A 337 24.88 -6.24 13.81
N ASP A 338 25.49 -7.43 13.91
CA ASP A 338 26.15 -7.88 15.12
C ASP A 338 27.49 -7.15 15.34
N ARG A 339 27.80 -6.82 16.60
CA ARG A 339 29.08 -6.17 16.97
C ARG A 339 30.30 -7.04 16.68
N MET A 340 30.13 -8.35 16.56
CA MET A 340 31.14 -9.34 16.23
C MET A 340 30.66 -10.25 15.09
N PRO A 341 30.65 -9.76 13.83
CA PRO A 341 30.07 -10.49 12.69
C PRO A 341 30.60 -11.92 12.51
N HIS A 342 31.91 -12.14 12.74
CA HIS A 342 32.51 -13.47 12.68
C HIS A 342 31.93 -14.46 13.72
N LYS A 343 31.57 -13.99 14.92
CA LYS A 343 30.92 -14.84 15.94
C LYS A 343 29.46 -15.07 15.62
N ALA A 344 28.74 -14.07 15.10
CA ALA A 344 27.36 -14.23 14.66
C ALA A 344 27.26 -15.28 13.55
N LEU A 345 28.17 -15.23 12.57
CA LEU A 345 28.28 -16.24 11.53
C LEU A 345 28.54 -17.64 12.13
N GLN A 346 29.52 -17.80 13.02
CA GLN A 346 29.80 -19.09 13.65
C GLN A 346 28.60 -19.64 14.43
N LYS A 347 27.90 -18.78 15.17
CA LYS A 347 26.68 -19.15 15.92
C LYS A 347 25.57 -19.61 14.98
N LEU A 348 25.37 -18.90 13.87
CA LEU A 348 24.38 -19.24 12.83
C LEU A 348 24.71 -20.58 12.15
N LEU A 349 25.98 -20.84 11.84
CA LEU A 349 26.39 -22.11 11.24
C LEU A 349 26.25 -23.27 12.24
N ALA A 350 26.54 -23.03 13.51
CA ALA A 350 26.38 -24.03 14.56
C ALA A 350 24.90 -24.37 14.87
N SER A 351 23.96 -23.45 14.60
CA SER A 351 22.52 -23.69 14.83
C SER A 351 21.83 -24.49 13.72
N GLY A 352 22.46 -24.67 12.55
CA GLY A 352 21.90 -25.50 11.46
C GLY A 352 20.64 -24.91 10.81
N VAL A 353 20.59 -23.58 10.65
CA VAL A 353 19.44 -22.81 10.13
C VAL A 353 19.00 -23.27 8.73
N ASN A 354 17.92 -24.02 8.63
CA ASN A 354 17.32 -24.45 7.38
C ASN A 354 16.08 -23.59 7.02
N GLY A 355 16.28 -22.56 6.19
CA GLY A 355 15.20 -21.72 5.65
C GLY A 355 14.65 -20.63 6.60
N LEU A 356 13.77 -19.77 6.05
CA LEU A 356 13.32 -18.52 6.70
C LEU A 356 12.73 -18.70 8.10
N ASP A 357 11.99 -19.78 8.35
CA ASP A 357 11.35 -20.02 9.64
C ASP A 357 12.38 -20.19 10.76
N SER A 358 13.45 -20.94 10.52
CA SER A 358 14.54 -21.10 11.50
C SER A 358 15.33 -19.82 11.77
N LEU A 359 15.43 -18.93 10.77
CA LEU A 359 16.06 -17.61 10.95
C LEU A 359 15.15 -16.66 11.72
N TYR A 360 13.85 -16.66 11.45
CA TYR A 360 12.87 -15.94 12.27
C TYR A 360 12.91 -16.47 13.70
N GLU A 361 12.89 -17.79 13.90
CA GLU A 361 13.03 -18.40 15.23
C GLU A 361 14.31 -17.93 15.91
N GLN A 362 15.45 -17.84 15.21
CA GLN A 362 16.70 -17.38 15.79
C GLN A 362 16.64 -15.90 16.21
N VAL A 363 16.16 -15.00 15.35
CA VAL A 363 16.01 -13.56 15.67
C VAL A 363 15.04 -13.38 16.83
N LEU A 364 13.89 -14.08 16.79
CA LEU A 364 12.88 -14.02 17.83
C LEU A 364 13.34 -14.69 19.14
N SER A 365 14.24 -15.67 19.09
CA SER A 365 14.79 -16.31 20.30
C SER A 365 15.70 -15.39 21.11
N SER A 366 16.28 -14.38 20.47
CA SER A 366 17.09 -13.37 21.14
C SER A 366 16.29 -12.18 21.68
N ALA A 367 15.02 -12.05 21.28
CA ALA A 367 14.14 -11.01 21.80
C ALA A 367 13.75 -11.30 23.26
N SER A 368 13.46 -10.24 24.00
CA SER A 368 13.09 -10.25 25.42
C SER A 368 11.65 -10.75 25.66
N TRP A 369 10.79 -10.65 24.64
CA TRP A 369 9.36 -10.99 24.71
C TRP A 369 8.65 -10.30 25.90
N THR A 370 8.96 -9.03 26.13
CA THR A 370 8.23 -8.19 27.09
C THR A 370 6.75 -8.09 26.72
N GLU A 371 5.92 -7.65 27.67
CA GLU A 371 4.51 -7.38 27.39
C GLU A 371 4.36 -6.33 26.27
N ASP A 372 5.17 -5.28 26.29
CA ASP A 372 5.13 -4.22 25.27
C ASP A 372 5.63 -4.70 23.91
N PHE A 373 6.69 -5.51 23.86
CA PHE A 373 7.12 -6.19 22.63
C PHE A 373 5.98 -6.98 22.01
N CYS A 374 5.30 -7.81 22.80
CA CYS A 374 4.19 -8.64 22.34
C CYS A 374 3.03 -7.79 21.83
N ARG A 375 2.70 -6.70 22.53
CA ARG A 375 1.64 -5.76 22.15
C ARG A 375 1.97 -5.04 20.84
N ILE A 376 3.19 -4.53 20.70
CA ILE A 376 3.64 -3.82 19.49
C ILE A 376 3.68 -4.78 18.30
N LEU A 377 4.38 -5.91 18.42
CA LEU A 377 4.53 -6.87 17.34
C LEU A 377 3.17 -7.48 16.95
N GLY A 378 2.35 -7.85 17.93
CA GLY A 378 0.99 -8.35 17.72
C GLY A 378 0.13 -7.36 16.96
N THR A 379 0.19 -6.07 17.32
CA THR A 379 -0.52 -5.00 16.64
C THR A 379 -0.05 -4.85 15.18
N ILE A 380 1.27 -4.82 14.94
CA ILE A 380 1.83 -4.73 13.58
C ILE A 380 1.36 -5.90 12.69
N MET A 381 1.22 -7.10 13.24
CA MET A 381 0.81 -8.27 12.48
C MET A 381 -0.67 -8.23 12.05
N VAL A 382 -1.56 -7.67 12.86
CA VAL A 382 -3.00 -7.62 12.55
C VAL A 382 -3.47 -6.32 11.89
N LEU A 383 -2.65 -5.29 11.89
CA LEU A 383 -2.94 -4.05 11.17
C LEU A 383 -2.97 -4.29 9.66
N LYS A 384 -4.09 -3.91 9.03
CA LYS A 384 -4.26 -4.00 7.58
C LYS A 384 -3.26 -3.10 6.85
N ILE A 385 -3.05 -1.88 7.37
CA ILE A 385 -2.15 -0.87 6.80
C ILE A 385 -0.99 -0.69 7.76
N ASN A 386 0.24 -0.67 7.23
CA ASN A 386 1.44 -0.42 8.02
C ASN A 386 1.37 0.98 8.64
N LYS A 387 1.67 1.08 9.93
CA LYS A 387 1.54 2.31 10.70
C LYS A 387 2.90 2.81 11.16
N SER A 388 2.94 4.09 11.46
CA SER A 388 4.15 4.77 11.91
C SER A 388 4.40 4.53 13.40
N ILE A 389 5.60 4.87 13.88
CA ILE A 389 5.96 4.80 15.30
C ILE A 389 5.03 5.74 16.08
N SER A 390 4.81 6.97 15.60
CA SER A 390 3.88 7.93 16.21
C SER A 390 2.46 7.37 16.37
N PHE A 391 1.99 6.63 15.36
CA PHE A 391 0.66 6.03 15.41
C PHE A 391 0.58 4.89 16.43
N LEU A 392 1.58 3.99 16.45
CA LEU A 392 1.59 2.88 17.41
C LEU A 392 1.75 3.37 18.85
N SER A 393 2.63 4.34 19.09
CA SER A 393 2.81 4.99 20.39
C SER A 393 1.49 5.53 20.92
N SER A 394 0.77 6.32 20.12
CA SER A 394 -0.51 6.90 20.53
C SER A 394 -1.65 5.87 20.66
N LEU A 395 -1.69 4.82 19.83
CA LEU A 395 -2.71 3.78 19.91
C LEU A 395 -2.52 2.85 21.12
N LEU A 396 -1.27 2.52 21.44
CA LEU A 396 -0.92 1.60 22.52
C LEU A 396 -0.64 2.31 23.85
N SER A 397 -0.73 3.65 23.88
CA SER A 397 -0.39 4.48 25.04
C SER A 397 1.03 4.21 25.53
N LEU A 398 1.99 4.16 24.60
CA LEU A 398 3.42 3.98 24.84
C LEU A 398 4.17 5.25 24.43
N HIS A 399 5.35 5.48 24.99
CA HIS A 399 6.28 6.51 24.50
C HIS A 399 6.94 6.06 23.19
N HIS A 400 7.39 7.03 22.37
CA HIS A 400 8.03 6.73 21.07
C HIS A 400 9.29 5.88 21.24
N GLU A 401 10.12 6.25 22.22
CA GLU A 401 11.36 5.57 22.56
C GLU A 401 11.14 4.12 23.01
N GLU A 402 10.03 3.82 23.69
CA GLU A 402 9.66 2.46 24.08
C GLU A 402 9.35 1.62 22.84
N VAL A 403 8.55 2.16 21.91
CA VAL A 403 8.24 1.47 20.64
C VAL A 403 9.51 1.20 19.83
N ILE A 404 10.42 2.18 19.77
CA ILE A 404 11.69 2.03 19.05
C ILE A 404 12.57 0.97 19.72
N CYS A 405 12.71 1.00 21.05
CA CYS A 405 13.54 0.04 21.78
C CYS A 405 13.07 -1.39 21.56
N GLU A 406 11.76 -1.64 21.62
CA GLU A 406 11.18 -2.97 21.41
C GLU A 406 11.35 -3.45 19.96
N LEU A 407 11.20 -2.56 18.97
CA LEU A 407 11.40 -2.91 17.56
C LEU A 407 12.86 -3.16 17.20
N LEU A 408 13.81 -2.50 17.87
CA LEU A 408 15.25 -2.70 17.65
C LEU A 408 15.69 -4.13 17.94
N GLU A 409 14.99 -4.86 18.82
CA GLU A 409 15.26 -6.27 19.10
C GLU A 409 15.06 -7.17 17.88
N VAL A 410 14.22 -6.74 16.92
CA VAL A 410 13.88 -7.46 15.69
C VAL A 410 14.14 -6.64 14.43
N GLN A 411 15.05 -5.66 14.51
CA GLN A 411 15.39 -4.77 13.39
C GLN A 411 15.90 -5.52 12.15
N SER A 412 16.44 -6.73 12.31
CA SER A 412 16.91 -7.55 11.19
C SER A 412 15.77 -8.13 10.33
N ILE A 413 14.53 -8.09 10.83
CA ILE A 413 13.34 -8.62 10.13
C ILE A 413 12.23 -7.57 9.96
N ILE A 414 12.34 -6.42 10.64
CA ILE A 414 11.47 -5.24 10.51
C ILE A 414 12.31 -4.00 10.18
N LYS A 415 11.91 -3.27 9.16
CA LYS A 415 12.48 -1.96 8.82
C LYS A 415 11.84 -0.87 9.67
N ILE A 416 12.65 -0.31 10.56
CA ILE A 416 12.33 0.86 11.36
C ILE A 416 12.67 2.12 10.54
N PRO A 417 11.73 3.04 10.31
CA PRO A 417 12.01 4.26 9.56
C PRO A 417 12.87 5.24 10.38
N GLY A 418 13.62 6.11 9.70
CA GLY A 418 14.36 7.19 10.37
C GLY A 418 13.50 8.41 10.73
N ASP A 419 12.26 8.47 10.26
CA ASP A 419 11.24 9.47 10.64
C ASP A 419 10.05 8.71 11.25
N ASP A 420 9.72 9.02 12.50
CA ASP A 420 8.68 8.35 13.29
C ASP A 420 7.28 8.45 12.69
N ASN A 421 7.06 9.35 11.71
CA ASN A 421 5.79 9.52 11.00
C ASN A 421 5.70 8.65 9.74
N GLN A 422 6.79 8.04 9.30
CA GLN A 422 6.80 7.08 8.20
C GLN A 422 6.35 5.70 8.68
N PRO A 423 5.75 4.87 7.80
CA PRO A 423 5.28 3.54 8.19
C PRO A 423 6.43 2.58 8.49
N ILE A 424 6.25 1.77 9.54
CA ILE A 424 7.10 0.62 9.84
C ILE A 424 6.84 -0.45 8.78
N MET A 425 7.92 -0.99 8.19
CA MET A 425 7.82 -1.92 7.07
C MET A 425 8.36 -3.29 7.48
N LEU A 426 7.70 -4.37 7.10
CA LEU A 426 8.28 -5.71 7.23
C LEU A 426 9.25 -5.92 6.06
N TYR A 427 10.47 -6.41 6.31
CA TYR A 427 11.37 -6.74 5.21
C TYR A 427 10.81 -7.85 4.32
N HIS A 428 10.04 -8.75 4.94
CA HIS A 428 9.42 -9.89 4.27
C HIS A 428 7.94 -9.99 4.59
N THR A 429 7.10 -10.04 3.56
CA THR A 429 5.67 -10.31 3.71
C THR A 429 5.40 -11.67 4.37
N PHE A 430 6.33 -12.62 4.25
CA PHE A 430 6.26 -13.92 4.93
C PHE A 430 6.41 -13.87 6.45
N LEU A 431 6.94 -12.78 7.02
CA LEU A 431 7.05 -12.67 8.48
C LEU A 431 5.66 -12.68 9.13
N ARG A 432 4.71 -11.98 8.51
CA ARG A 432 3.30 -11.99 8.93
C ARG A 432 2.74 -13.41 8.86
N ASP A 433 2.91 -14.09 7.72
CA ASP A 433 2.46 -15.49 7.55
C ASP A 433 3.09 -16.45 8.56
N PHE A 434 4.37 -16.27 8.91
CA PHE A 434 5.06 -17.09 9.90
C PHE A 434 4.48 -16.87 11.30
N LEU A 435 4.43 -15.62 11.76
CA LEU A 435 3.98 -15.26 13.11
C LEU A 435 2.48 -15.53 13.32
N THR A 436 1.66 -15.51 12.27
CA THR A 436 0.21 -15.76 12.37
C THR A 436 -0.21 -17.21 12.08
N ILE A 437 0.73 -18.16 11.91
CA ILE A 437 0.43 -19.58 11.70
C ILE A 437 1.08 -20.43 12.81
N LYS A 438 0.26 -20.98 13.72
CA LYS A 438 0.72 -21.70 14.92
C LYS A 438 1.64 -22.90 14.62
N SER A 439 1.34 -23.66 13.56
CA SER A 439 2.16 -24.81 13.17
C SER A 439 3.56 -24.43 12.67
N ARG A 440 3.76 -23.17 12.25
CA ARG A 440 5.05 -22.66 11.77
C ARG A 440 5.84 -21.96 12.88
N SER A 441 5.22 -21.03 13.59
CA SER A 441 5.90 -20.19 14.59
C SER A 441 5.98 -20.78 15.99
N LYS A 442 5.26 -21.89 16.27
CA LYS A 442 5.32 -22.63 17.54
C LYS A 442 5.07 -21.71 18.75
N GLN A 443 6.09 -21.47 19.57
CA GLN A 443 6.03 -20.61 20.76
C GLN A 443 5.96 -19.11 20.44
N TYR A 444 6.33 -18.72 19.22
CA TYR A 444 6.29 -17.33 18.74
C TYR A 444 4.97 -16.99 18.06
N PHE A 445 3.97 -17.87 18.13
CA PHE A 445 2.68 -17.69 17.48
C PHE A 445 1.93 -16.50 18.07
N ILE A 446 1.56 -15.58 17.18
CA ILE A 446 0.68 -14.44 17.46
C ILE A 446 -0.71 -14.83 16.98
N ASP A 447 -1.62 -15.05 17.93
CA ASP A 447 -3.03 -15.37 17.69
C ASP A 447 -3.77 -14.16 17.10
N PRO A 448 -4.09 -14.13 15.78
CA PRO A 448 -4.64 -12.93 15.17
C PRO A 448 -6.02 -12.55 15.72
N PRO A 449 -6.96 -13.50 15.93
CA PRO A 449 -8.19 -13.22 16.65
C PRO A 449 -7.99 -12.58 18.03
N LEU A 450 -7.07 -13.10 18.86
CA LEU A 450 -6.78 -12.50 20.18
C LEU A 450 -6.26 -11.07 20.05
N GLN A 451 -5.33 -10.84 19.12
CA GLN A 451 -4.77 -9.52 18.90
C GLN A 451 -5.81 -8.53 18.36
N HIS A 452 -6.78 -8.97 17.57
CA HIS A 452 -7.91 -8.14 17.19
C HIS A 452 -8.76 -7.72 18.41
N LEU A 453 -8.98 -8.60 19.39
CA LEU A 453 -9.68 -8.23 20.63
C LEU A 453 -8.90 -7.19 21.44
N HIS A 454 -7.58 -7.38 21.59
CA HIS A 454 -6.71 -6.38 22.23
C HIS A 454 -6.76 -5.04 21.50
N LEU A 455 -6.73 -5.07 20.17
CA LEU A 455 -6.78 -3.85 19.36
C LEU A 455 -8.13 -3.14 19.48
N ALA A 456 -9.24 -3.88 19.59
CA ALA A 456 -10.56 -3.30 19.89
C ALA A 456 -10.57 -2.63 21.27
N ILE A 457 -9.96 -3.24 22.29
CA ILE A 457 -9.80 -2.65 23.63
C ILE A 457 -8.96 -1.37 23.56
N HIS A 458 -7.80 -1.38 22.89
CA HIS A 458 -6.96 -0.19 22.71
C HIS A 458 -7.71 0.94 21.99
N CYS A 459 -8.49 0.60 20.95
CA CYS A 459 -9.32 1.59 20.27
C CYS A 459 -10.34 2.23 21.23
N LEU A 460 -11.06 1.42 22.01
CA LEU A 460 -12.07 1.94 22.93
C LEU A 460 -11.47 2.72 24.11
N LYS A 461 -10.30 2.32 24.63
CA LYS A 461 -9.55 3.08 25.66
C LYS A 461 -9.17 4.45 25.14
N ASN A 462 -8.59 4.51 23.94
CA ASN A 462 -8.19 5.76 23.30
C ASN A 462 -9.40 6.70 23.10
N LEU A 463 -10.57 6.17 22.70
CA LEU A 463 -11.80 6.96 22.60
C LEU A 463 -12.29 7.45 23.97
N ALA A 464 -12.16 6.64 25.02
CA ALA A 464 -12.60 6.98 26.37
C ALA A 464 -11.73 8.07 27.03
N GLU A 465 -10.42 8.02 26.82
CA GLU A 465 -9.44 8.98 27.35
C GLU A 465 -9.40 10.31 26.57
N TYR A 466 -9.97 10.33 25.37
CA TYR A 466 -9.98 11.54 24.54
C TYR A 466 -10.74 12.68 25.23
N PRO A 467 -10.17 13.89 25.31
CA PRO A 467 -10.83 15.02 25.95
C PRO A 467 -12.16 15.32 25.25
N SER A 468 -13.23 15.48 26.04
CA SER A 468 -14.58 15.68 25.50
C SER A 468 -14.61 16.94 24.62
N LYS A 469 -14.76 16.73 23.31
CA LYS A 469 -14.91 17.73 22.25
C LYS A 469 -16.12 17.36 21.40
N ASP A 470 -16.51 18.21 20.45
CA ASP A 470 -17.59 17.86 19.52
C ASP A 470 -17.21 16.74 18.53
N PHE A 471 -15.91 16.57 18.23
CA PHE A 471 -15.38 15.58 17.29
C PHE A 471 -14.04 14.99 17.76
N PHE A 472 -13.75 13.77 17.30
CA PHE A 472 -12.44 13.14 17.40
C PHE A 472 -11.52 13.68 16.29
N GLU A 473 -10.34 14.18 16.68
CA GLU A 473 -9.34 14.77 15.78
C GLU A 473 -8.04 13.95 15.85
N GLY A 474 -7.35 13.83 14.71
CA GLY A 474 -6.12 13.06 14.57
C GLY A 474 -6.31 11.67 13.95
N ASP A 475 -5.22 11.12 13.41
CA ASP A 475 -5.25 9.88 12.63
C ASP A 475 -5.59 8.66 13.48
N VAL A 476 -5.09 8.61 14.72
CA VAL A 476 -5.36 7.52 15.66
C VAL A 476 -6.83 7.53 16.07
N THR A 477 -7.38 8.67 16.47
CA THR A 477 -8.76 8.73 16.98
C THR A 477 -9.80 8.50 15.86
N LYS A 478 -9.51 8.94 14.63
CA LYS A 478 -10.28 8.56 13.44
C LYS A 478 -10.21 7.06 13.20
N TYR A 479 -9.02 6.48 13.27
CA TYR A 479 -8.84 5.03 13.14
C TYR A 479 -9.61 4.27 14.22
N THR A 480 -9.52 4.66 15.48
CA THR A 480 -10.17 3.97 16.60
C THR A 480 -11.68 4.08 16.52
N CYS A 481 -12.20 5.27 16.20
CA CYS A 481 -13.62 5.53 15.93
C CYS A 481 -14.20 4.59 14.86
N PHE A 482 -13.41 4.33 13.81
CA PHE A 482 -13.81 3.55 12.65
C PHE A 482 -13.62 2.03 12.80
N ASN A 483 -12.52 1.58 13.42
CA ASN A 483 -12.08 0.18 13.33
C ASN A 483 -12.36 -0.67 14.57
N TRP A 484 -12.72 -0.09 15.73
CA TRP A 484 -13.04 -0.91 16.90
C TRP A 484 -14.14 -1.98 16.64
N PRO A 485 -15.23 -1.71 15.88
CA PRO A 485 -16.25 -2.72 15.61
C PRO A 485 -15.74 -3.83 14.69
N HIS A 486 -14.86 -3.46 13.75
CA HIS A 486 -14.26 -4.39 12.82
C HIS A 486 -13.32 -5.37 13.54
N HIS A 487 -12.45 -4.86 14.42
CA HIS A 487 -11.57 -5.70 15.23
C HIS A 487 -12.34 -6.58 16.21
N LEU A 488 -13.41 -6.05 16.81
CA LEU A 488 -14.29 -6.86 17.64
C LEU A 488 -14.83 -8.06 16.83
N LEU A 489 -15.41 -7.80 15.65
CA LEU A 489 -15.95 -8.85 14.80
C LEU A 489 -14.91 -9.92 14.43
N LEU A 490 -13.73 -9.50 13.95
CA LEU A 490 -12.66 -10.44 13.56
C LEU A 490 -12.14 -11.27 14.73
N GLY A 491 -12.04 -10.68 15.91
CA GLY A 491 -11.61 -11.37 17.11
C GLY A 491 -12.50 -12.54 17.49
N PHE A 492 -13.82 -12.38 17.37
CA PHE A 492 -14.76 -13.45 17.73
C PHE A 492 -15.06 -14.44 16.61
N GLN A 493 -14.93 -14.05 15.35
CA GLN A 493 -15.08 -14.99 14.23
C GLN A 493 -14.01 -16.10 14.26
N GLY A 494 -12.80 -15.81 14.76
CA GLY A 494 -11.68 -16.74 14.74
C GLY A 494 -11.43 -17.56 16.00
N GLN A 495 -11.86 -17.12 17.19
CA GLN A 495 -11.47 -17.79 18.46
C GLN A 495 -12.33 -19.00 18.85
N GLY A 496 -13.54 -19.15 18.33
CA GLY A 496 -14.51 -20.03 18.99
C GLY A 496 -14.76 -19.61 20.45
N LEU A 497 -15.56 -20.35 21.19
CA LEU A 497 -16.19 -19.94 22.46
C LEU A 497 -15.27 -19.73 23.70
N ASN A 498 -13.96 -19.55 23.54
CA ASN A 498 -12.99 -19.60 24.66
C ASN A 498 -12.22 -18.27 24.86
N VAL A 499 -12.94 -17.15 24.86
CA VAL A 499 -12.35 -15.81 25.12
C VAL A 499 -12.28 -15.56 26.62
N ASP A 500 -11.14 -15.02 27.08
CA ASP A 500 -10.87 -14.66 28.47
C ASP A 500 -11.95 -13.72 29.05
N GLU A 501 -12.44 -14.02 30.25
CA GLU A 501 -13.48 -13.25 30.95
C GLU A 501 -13.04 -11.81 31.25
N THR A 502 -11.73 -11.56 31.42
CA THR A 502 -11.15 -10.23 31.62
C THR A 502 -11.25 -9.37 30.36
N ILE A 503 -11.01 -9.94 29.18
CA ILE A 503 -11.18 -9.28 27.88
C ILE A 503 -12.65 -8.91 27.69
N MET A 504 -13.56 -9.85 27.97
CA MET A 504 -14.99 -9.62 27.85
C MET A 504 -15.48 -8.50 28.77
N THR A 505 -15.05 -8.52 30.05
CA THR A 505 -15.39 -7.50 31.05
C THR A 505 -14.85 -6.13 30.64
N SER A 506 -13.63 -6.08 30.12
CA SER A 506 -13.01 -4.85 29.61
C SER A 506 -13.81 -4.25 28.45
N LEU A 507 -14.18 -5.08 27.47
CA LEU A 507 -14.99 -4.66 26.32
C LEU A 507 -16.36 -4.10 26.75
N VAL A 508 -17.07 -4.83 27.62
CA VAL A 508 -18.37 -4.38 28.15
C VAL A 508 -18.25 -3.03 28.87
N THR A 509 -17.22 -2.86 29.70
CA THR A 509 -16.98 -1.63 30.45
C THR A 509 -16.66 -0.46 29.53
N LEU A 510 -15.76 -0.67 28.57
CA LEU A 510 -15.33 0.36 27.64
C LEU A 510 -16.44 0.78 26.66
N LEU A 511 -17.29 -0.14 26.21
CA LEU A 511 -18.47 0.19 25.41
C LEU A 511 -19.48 1.03 26.18
N LYS A 512 -19.71 0.69 27.45
CA LYS A 512 -20.56 1.50 28.33
C LYS A 512 -19.99 2.90 28.53
N ASN A 513 -18.67 3.02 28.73
CA ASN A 513 -17.99 4.31 28.86
C ASN A 513 -18.08 5.13 27.57
N LEU A 514 -17.89 4.50 26.41
CA LEU A 514 -18.07 5.14 25.11
C LEU A 514 -19.47 5.74 25.00
N LEU A 515 -20.53 4.96 25.27
CA LEU A 515 -21.91 5.47 25.18
C LEU A 515 -22.21 6.57 26.19
N THR A 516 -21.73 6.43 27.43
CA THR A 516 -22.04 7.35 28.52
C THR A 516 -21.36 8.70 28.34
N PHE A 517 -20.07 8.70 28.00
CA PHE A 517 -19.24 9.90 28.05
C PHE A 517 -18.84 10.45 26.68
N GLN A 518 -18.72 9.57 25.68
CA GLN A 518 -18.14 9.93 24.38
C GLN A 518 -19.10 9.66 23.22
N GLY A 519 -20.33 9.22 23.49
CA GLY A 519 -21.22 8.76 22.45
C GLY A 519 -21.64 9.89 21.51
N LYS A 520 -21.81 11.12 22.02
CA LYS A 520 -22.10 12.29 21.18
C LYS A 520 -20.92 12.59 20.25
N THR A 521 -19.70 12.64 20.79
CA THR A 521 -18.45 12.84 20.05
C THR A 521 -18.26 11.78 18.97
N TRP A 522 -18.49 10.51 19.32
CA TRP A 522 -18.43 9.38 18.40
C TRP A 522 -19.45 9.50 17.29
N TYR A 523 -20.72 9.77 17.61
CA TYR A 523 -21.77 9.98 16.62
C TYR A 523 -21.42 11.13 15.66
N ASN A 524 -21.04 12.29 16.20
CA ASN A 524 -20.68 13.47 15.41
C ASN A 524 -19.51 13.18 14.47
N THR A 525 -18.47 12.51 14.96
CA THR A 525 -17.31 12.10 14.16
C THR A 525 -17.73 11.15 13.06
N MET A 526 -18.54 10.14 13.37
CA MET A 526 -19.07 9.22 12.36
C MET A 526 -19.85 9.92 11.26
N GLN A 527 -20.50 11.06 11.54
CA GLN A 527 -21.20 11.82 10.51
C GLN A 527 -20.27 12.45 9.47
N THR A 528 -18.98 12.61 9.78
CA THR A 528 -17.97 13.15 8.86
C THR A 528 -17.44 12.11 7.86
N PHE A 529 -17.67 10.82 8.12
CA PHE A 529 -17.23 9.73 7.23
C PHE A 529 -18.10 9.61 5.97
N GLU A 530 -17.59 8.93 4.95
CA GLU A 530 -18.34 8.67 3.74
C GLU A 530 -19.51 7.71 3.97
N SER A 531 -20.52 7.74 3.10
CA SER A 531 -21.73 6.90 3.28
C SER A 531 -21.40 5.41 3.37
N PHE A 532 -20.45 4.92 2.56
CA PHE A 532 -20.04 3.52 2.59
C PHE A 532 -19.36 3.13 3.91
N GLU A 533 -18.58 4.04 4.50
CA GLU A 533 -17.87 3.83 5.77
C GLU A 533 -18.86 3.68 6.94
N LYS A 534 -19.88 4.55 6.99
CA LYS A 534 -20.97 4.47 7.98
C LYS A 534 -21.71 3.13 7.89
N THR A 535 -22.07 2.73 6.68
CA THR A 535 -22.74 1.44 6.42
C THR A 535 -21.87 0.27 6.87
N ARG A 536 -20.55 0.33 6.63
CA ARG A 536 -19.61 -0.71 7.02
C ARG A 536 -19.51 -0.88 8.54
N ILE A 537 -19.45 0.22 9.29
CA ILE A 537 -19.46 0.18 10.76
C ILE A 537 -20.74 -0.50 11.26
N LEU A 538 -21.90 -0.06 10.77
CA LEU A 538 -23.19 -0.59 11.20
C LEU A 538 -23.32 -2.08 10.86
N SER A 539 -22.82 -2.49 9.69
CA SER A 539 -22.75 -3.89 9.28
C SER A 539 -21.89 -4.72 10.25
N HIS A 540 -20.70 -4.25 10.62
CA HIS A 540 -19.84 -4.95 11.58
C HIS A 540 -20.48 -5.06 12.97
N LEU A 541 -21.14 -4.00 13.45
CA LEU A 541 -21.88 -4.02 14.73
C LEU A 541 -23.01 -5.05 14.73
N LYS A 542 -23.82 -5.06 13.65
CA LYS A 542 -24.93 -6.01 13.49
C LYS A 542 -24.42 -7.45 13.39
N ALA A 543 -23.41 -7.69 12.55
CA ALA A 543 -22.78 -9.00 12.42
C ALA A 543 -22.19 -9.50 13.76
N GLY A 544 -21.52 -8.61 14.50
CA GLY A 544 -21.03 -8.92 15.84
C GLY A 544 -22.17 -9.31 16.77
N LYS A 545 -23.21 -8.47 16.89
CA LYS A 545 -24.39 -8.73 17.73
C LYS A 545 -25.04 -10.09 17.40
N ASP A 546 -25.25 -10.39 16.11
CA ASP A 546 -25.88 -11.64 15.67
C ASP A 546 -24.99 -12.86 15.97
N LEU A 547 -23.67 -12.71 15.81
CA LEU A 547 -22.70 -13.72 16.25
C LEU A 547 -22.84 -14.00 17.75
N PHE A 548 -22.85 -12.97 18.61
CA PHE A 548 -22.97 -13.17 20.06
C PHE A 548 -24.35 -13.67 20.50
N GLN A 549 -25.42 -13.31 19.80
CA GLN A 549 -26.76 -13.86 20.04
C GLN A 549 -26.82 -15.36 19.76
N THR A 550 -26.05 -15.85 18.79
CA THR A 550 -25.96 -17.28 18.51
C THR A 550 -25.15 -18.01 19.60
N LEU A 551 -24.22 -17.30 20.25
CA LEU A 551 -23.26 -17.79 21.24
C LEU A 551 -23.69 -17.59 22.70
N GLN A 552 -24.99 -17.54 23.07
CA GLN A 552 -25.48 -17.22 24.44
C GLN A 552 -25.11 -18.23 25.57
N VAL A 553 -23.83 -18.59 25.68
CA VAL A 553 -23.29 -19.60 26.57
C VAL A 553 -22.84 -19.01 27.92
N SER A 554 -22.50 -17.71 28.00
CA SER A 554 -22.04 -17.07 29.24
C SER A 554 -22.75 -15.75 29.58
N ILE A 555 -22.67 -15.32 30.84
CA ILE A 555 -23.17 -14.01 31.29
C ILE A 555 -22.45 -12.88 30.56
N ALA A 556 -21.14 -13.04 30.33
CA ALA A 556 -20.31 -12.07 29.63
C ALA A 556 -20.75 -11.87 28.17
N THR A 557 -21.06 -12.94 27.42
CA THR A 557 -21.54 -12.81 26.03
C THR A 557 -22.93 -12.18 25.97
N LYS A 558 -23.81 -12.46 26.94
CA LYS A 558 -25.11 -11.78 27.08
C LYS A 558 -24.96 -10.29 27.34
N ASN A 559 -24.05 -9.91 28.23
CA ASN A 559 -23.77 -8.50 28.53
C ASN A 559 -23.18 -7.77 27.32
N LEU A 560 -22.23 -8.38 26.61
CA LEU A 560 -21.66 -7.79 25.39
C LEU A 560 -22.71 -7.63 24.28
N THR A 561 -23.57 -8.64 24.09
CA THR A 561 -24.69 -8.56 23.15
C THR A 561 -25.62 -7.39 23.48
N LYS A 562 -25.95 -7.22 24.76
CA LYS A 562 -26.78 -6.10 25.24
C LYS A 562 -26.10 -4.76 24.96
N GLN A 563 -24.81 -4.62 25.27
CA GLN A 563 -24.07 -3.38 25.03
C GLN A 563 -23.99 -3.05 23.53
N LEU A 564 -23.75 -4.03 22.66
CA LEU A 564 -23.75 -3.80 21.21
C LEU A 564 -25.12 -3.37 20.68
N LYS A 565 -26.21 -3.93 21.24
CA LYS A 565 -27.56 -3.46 20.92
C LYS A 565 -27.75 -1.99 21.33
N GLU A 566 -27.33 -1.62 22.54
CA GLU A 566 -27.39 -0.22 23.00
C GLU A 566 -26.59 0.73 22.08
N VAL A 567 -25.42 0.29 21.58
CA VAL A 567 -24.63 1.06 20.61
C VAL A 567 -25.37 1.23 19.28
N ILE A 568 -25.96 0.17 18.75
CA ILE A 568 -26.74 0.20 17.49
C ILE A 568 -27.95 1.13 17.65
N ASP A 569 -28.73 0.94 18.71
CA ASP A 569 -29.94 1.72 18.99
C ASP A 569 -29.58 3.21 19.14
N PHE A 570 -28.49 3.52 19.86
CA PHE A 570 -28.00 4.90 20.02
C PHE A 570 -27.65 5.56 18.68
N TYR A 571 -27.02 4.81 17.77
CA TYR A 571 -26.69 5.32 16.45
C TYR A 571 -27.94 5.52 15.57
N GLU A 572 -28.81 4.51 15.48
CA GLU A 572 -30.01 4.54 14.63
C GLU A 572 -31.05 5.58 15.09
N VAL A 573 -31.26 5.75 16.40
CA VAL A 573 -32.19 6.77 16.94
C VAL A 573 -31.74 8.19 16.60
N ARG A 574 -30.44 8.47 16.62
CA ARG A 574 -29.94 9.81 16.29
C ARG A 574 -29.94 10.10 14.79
N VAL A 575 -29.73 9.07 13.94
CA VAL A 575 -29.94 9.19 12.50
C VAL A 575 -31.40 9.57 12.22
N TYR A 576 -32.35 8.87 12.83
CA TYR A 576 -33.79 9.15 12.68
C TYR A 576 -34.17 10.58 13.11
N ASN A 577 -33.66 11.05 14.25
CA ASN A 577 -33.93 12.40 14.74
C ASN A 577 -33.28 13.49 13.84
N GLN A 578 -32.15 13.19 13.20
CA GLN A 578 -31.49 14.11 12.27
C GLN A 578 -32.25 14.18 10.93
N ASP A 579 -32.76 13.05 10.42
CA ASP A 579 -33.63 13.03 9.23
C ASP A 579 -34.93 13.81 9.48
N ILE A 580 -35.53 13.69 10.67
CA ILE A 580 -36.70 14.48 11.06
C ILE A 580 -36.36 15.97 11.14
N SER A 581 -35.26 16.35 11.77
CA SER A 581 -34.79 17.75 11.85
C SER A 581 -34.51 18.35 10.46
N THR A 582 -33.88 17.58 9.56
CA THR A 582 -33.56 18.00 8.20
C THR A 582 -34.83 18.10 7.34
N ASN A 583 -35.81 17.21 7.56
CA ASN A 583 -37.10 17.30 6.91
C ASN A 583 -37.93 18.47 7.46
N LEU A 584 -37.99 18.68 8.78
CA LEU A 584 -38.70 19.81 9.41
C LEU A 584 -38.12 21.17 9.01
N SER A 585 -36.79 21.31 8.88
CA SER A 585 -36.15 22.53 8.37
C SER A 585 -36.38 22.76 6.87
N ARG A 586 -36.52 21.69 6.07
CA ARG A 586 -36.99 21.79 4.67
C ARG A 586 -38.47 22.19 4.57
N TYR A 587 -39.28 21.81 5.56
CA TYR A 587 -40.69 22.24 5.65
C TYR A 587 -40.84 23.68 6.17
N SER A 588 -39.97 24.14 7.10
CA SER A 588 -40.01 25.53 7.59
C SER A 588 -39.45 26.55 6.60
N ASN A 589 -38.56 26.15 5.70
CA ASN A 589 -38.08 27.01 4.60
C ASN A 589 -39.01 27.02 3.36
N ARG A 590 -40.17 26.39 3.45
CA ARG A 590 -41.23 26.38 2.42
C ARG A 590 -42.52 27.11 2.87
N GLN A 591 -42.46 27.89 3.95
CA GLN A 591 -43.52 28.81 4.35
C GLN A 591 -43.11 30.27 4.19
#